data_AF-A0A7V8WP64-F1
#
_entry.id   AF-A0A7V8WP64-F1
#
_cell.length_a   1.000
_cell.length_b   1.000
_cell.length_c   1.000
_cell.angle_alpha   90.00
_cell.angle_beta   90.00
_cell.angle_gamma   90.00
#
_symmetry.space_group_name_H-M   'P 1'
#
loop_
_entity.id
_entity.type
_entity.pdbx_description
1 polymer ?
#
loop_
_entity_poly.entity_id
_entity_poly.type
_entity_poly.pdbx_seq_one_letter_code
_entity_poly.pdbx_strand_id
1 'polypeptide(L)' 'MTHELYCKDAGAVSCGGHITGANEDEFKSNLVAHLEAKHAVNKPNDTLVDYLMGVAETGSAGEKKLKF' A
#
# COMPACT_ATOMS: atom_id res chain seq x y z
N MET A 1 -9.99 -8.35 10.65
CA MET A 1 -9.76 -6.90 10.57
C MET A 1 -9.66 -6.58 9.10
N THR A 2 -10.36 -5.57 8.62
CA THR A 2 -10.29 -5.19 7.20
C THR A 2 -9.04 -4.33 7.02
N HIS A 3 -8.18 -4.67 6.06
CA HIS A 3 -7.00 -3.88 5.71
C HIS A 3 -7.34 -2.97 4.53
N GLU A 4 -7.01 -1.69 4.64
CA GLU A 4 -7.23 -0.71 3.58
C GLU A 4 -6.01 0.19 3.41
N LEU A 5 -5.68 0.53 2.16
CA LEU A 5 -4.57 1.42 1.83
C LEU A 5 -4.93 2.26 0.62
N TYR A 6 -4.73 3.58 0.74
CA TYR A 6 -4.78 4.47 -0.40
C TYR A 6 -3.37 4.66 -0.96
N CYS A 7 -3.24 4.66 -2.28
CA CYS A 7 -1.95 4.84 -2.93
C CYS A 7 -1.27 6.16 -2.54
N LYS A 8 -2.05 7.20 -2.19
CA LYS A 8 -1.53 8.46 -1.65
C LYS A 8 -0.73 8.28 -0.35
N ASP A 9 -1.14 7.35 0.52
CA ASP A 9 -0.48 7.10 1.81
C ASP A 9 0.83 6.33 1.60
N ALA A 10 0.90 5.54 0.54
CA ALA A 10 2.11 4.91 0.02
C ALA A 10 3.03 5.86 -0.78
N GLY A 11 2.70 7.16 -0.87
CA GLY A 11 3.46 8.15 -1.62
C GLY A 11 3.10 8.27 -3.11
N ALA A 12 2.23 7.40 -3.63
CA ALA A 12 1.70 7.46 -4.99
C ALA A 12 0.46 8.36 -5.09
N VAL A 13 0.64 9.65 -4.77
CA VAL A 13 -0.43 10.69 -4.76
C VAL A 13 -1.18 10.82 -6.08
N SER A 14 -0.55 10.50 -7.22
CA SER A 14 -1.16 10.61 -8.55
C SER A 14 -1.97 9.38 -8.97
N CYS A 15 -1.85 8.25 -8.27
CA CYS A 15 -2.55 7.02 -8.65
C CYS A 15 -4.03 7.04 -8.21
N GLY A 16 -4.33 7.62 -7.04
CA GLY A 16 -5.69 7.69 -6.51
C GLY A 16 -6.34 6.34 -6.19
N GLY A 17 -5.59 5.24 -6.31
CA GLY A 17 -6.06 3.88 -6.05
C GLY A 17 -6.37 3.64 -4.57
N HIS A 18 -7.36 2.80 -4.31
CA HIS A 18 -7.72 2.31 -2.99
C HIS A 18 -7.71 0.78 -3.05
N ILE A 19 -6.83 0.17 -2.25
CA ILE A 19 -6.69 -1.27 -2.11
C ILE A 19 -7.33 -1.67 -0.79
N THR A 20 -8.20 -2.67 -0.83
CA THR A 20 -8.84 -3.23 0.37
C THR A 20 -8.69 -4.75 0.38
N GLY A 21 -8.74 -5.34 1.56
CA GLY A 21 -8.75 -6.79 1.74
C GLY A 21 -9.38 -7.20 3.06
N ALA A 22 -10.15 -8.27 3.06
CA ALA A 22 -10.77 -8.81 4.27
C ALA A 22 -9.75 -9.45 5.24
N ASN A 23 -8.60 -9.84 4.72
CA ASN A 23 -7.48 -10.45 5.43
C ASN A 23 -6.15 -10.06 4.74
N GLU A 24 -5.04 -10.37 5.41
CA GLU A 24 -3.69 -10.02 4.95
C GLU A 24 -3.34 -10.61 3.57
N ASP A 25 -3.70 -11.87 3.31
CA ASP A 25 -3.36 -12.57 2.07
C ASP A 25 -4.11 -11.95 0.87
N GLU A 26 -5.40 -11.72 1.03
CA GLU A 26 -6.25 -11.03 0.05
C GLU A 26 -5.76 -9.60 -0.22
N PHE A 27 -5.38 -8.88 0.85
CA PHE A 27 -4.82 -7.54 0.73
C PHE A 27 -3.49 -7.54 -0.04
N LYS A 28 -2.56 -8.47 0.28
CA LYS A 28 -1.30 -8.64 -0.45
C LYS A 28 -1.55 -8.92 -1.93
N SER A 29 -2.45 -9.84 -2.25
CA SER A 29 -2.79 -10.14 -3.65
C SER A 29 -3.35 -8.92 -4.38
N ASN A 30 -4.27 -8.18 -3.77
CA ASN A 30 -4.85 -6.98 -4.38
C ASN A 30 -3.80 -5.86 -4.56
N LEU A 31 -2.88 -5.72 -3.61
CA LEU A 31 -1.79 -4.76 -3.66
C LEU A 31 -0.80 -5.08 -4.79
N VAL A 32 -0.36 -6.34 -4.90
CA VAL A 32 0.55 -6.79 -5.96
C VAL A 32 -0.09 -6.59 -7.33
N ALA A 33 -1.34 -7.01 -7.50
CA ALA A 33 -2.07 -6.82 -8.76
C ALA A 33 -2.20 -5.34 -9.13
N HIS A 34 -2.43 -4.47 -8.14
CA HIS A 34 -2.48 -3.03 -8.35
C HIS A 34 -1.11 -2.46 -8.79
N LEU A 35 -0.03 -2.86 -8.13
CA LEU A 35 1.33 -2.43 -8.46
C LEU A 35 1.75 -2.86 -9.87
N GLU A 36 1.40 -4.09 -10.27
CA GLU A 36 1.66 -4.59 -11.62
C GLU A 36 0.83 -3.83 -12.67
N ALA A 37 -0.47 -3.63 -12.41
CA ALA A 37 -1.40 -3.03 -13.38
C ALA A 37 -1.29 -1.51 -13.50
N LYS A 38 -0.99 -0.79 -12.41
CA LYS A 38 -0.99 0.69 -12.36
C LYS A 38 0.39 1.31 -12.28
N HIS A 39 1.34 0.60 -11.69
CA HIS A 39 2.70 1.10 -11.49
C HIS A 39 3.74 0.37 -12.35
N ALA A 40 3.32 -0.61 -13.17
CA ALA A 40 4.20 -1.45 -13.98
C ALA A 40 5.37 -2.05 -13.17
N VAL A 41 5.16 -2.27 -11.87
CA VAL A 41 6.15 -2.87 -10.98
C VAL A 41 6.16 -4.35 -11.27
N ASN A 42 7.10 -4.78 -12.11
CA ASN A 42 7.24 -6.18 -12.44
C ASN A 42 7.85 -6.91 -11.23
N LYS A 43 7.02 -7.71 -10.54
CA LYS A 43 7.40 -8.49 -9.37
C LYS A 43 7.81 -7.61 -8.17
N PRO A 44 6.85 -6.98 -7.47
CA PRO A 44 7.13 -6.27 -6.23
C PRO A 44 7.81 -7.23 -5.23
N ASN A 45 8.91 -6.78 -4.62
CA ASN A 45 9.64 -7.58 -3.65
C ASN A 45 8.87 -7.63 -2.31
N ASP A 46 9.13 -8.67 -1.51
CA ASP A 46 8.47 -8.86 -0.20
C ASP A 46 8.65 -7.66 0.72
N THR A 47 9.81 -6.98 0.67
CA THR A 47 10.07 -5.78 1.47
C THR A 47 9.13 -4.62 1.15
N LEU A 48 8.82 -4.39 -0.12
CA LEU A 48 7.89 -3.35 -0.56
C LEU A 48 6.46 -3.69 -0.12
N VAL A 49 6.06 -4.95 -0.28
CA VAL A 49 4.73 -5.42 0.13
C VAL A 49 4.57 -5.29 1.65
N ASP A 50 5.56 -5.71 2.44
CA ASP A 50 5.57 -5.61 3.89
C ASP A 50 5.51 -4.15 4.37
N TYR A 51 6.30 -3.26 3.75
CA TYR A 51 6.25 -1.82 4.03
C TYR A 51 4.85 -1.25 3.80
N LEU A 52 4.23 -1.58 2.66
CA LEU A 52 2.90 -1.08 2.29
C LEU A 52 1.81 -1.64 3.20
N MET A 53 1.92 -2.90 3.65
CA MET A 53 1.04 -3.41 4.68
C MET A 53 1.20 -2.65 6.00
N GLY A 54 2.44 -2.35 6.40
CA GLY A 54 2.69 -1.51 7.57
C GLY A 54 2.04 -0.12 7.44
N VAL A 55 2.04 0.48 6.24
CA VAL A 55 1.31 1.73 5.96
C VAL A 55 -0.20 1.56 6.09
N ALA A 56 -0.75 0.42 5.65
CA ALA A 56 -2.18 0.09 5.76
C ALA A 56 -2.62 -0.10 7.23
N GLU A 57 -1.81 -0.81 8.01
CA GLU A 57 -2.10 -1.10 9.43
C GLU A 57 -1.90 0.11 10.34
N THR A 58 -0.94 0.97 10.00
CA THR A 58 -0.74 2.27 10.68
C THR A 58 -1.69 3.35 10.16
N GLY A 59 -2.67 2.96 9.33
CA GLY A 59 -3.61 3.81 8.61
C GLY A 59 -3.81 5.15 9.29
N SER A 60 -3.41 6.23 8.60
CA SER A 60 -3.75 7.58 9.02
C SER A 60 -3.11 8.07 10.34
N ALA A 61 -1.92 7.60 10.73
CA ALA A 61 -1.05 8.31 11.68
C ALA A 61 -0.08 9.21 10.90
N GLY A 62 -0.46 10.47 10.77
CA GLY A 62 0.11 11.45 9.86
C GLY A 62 1.59 11.77 10.04
N GLU A 63 2.08 12.62 9.15
CA GLU A 63 3.05 13.64 9.49
C GLU A 63 4.19 13.21 10.42
N LYS A 64 4.89 12.11 10.16
CA LYS A 64 6.33 12.11 10.46
C LYS A 64 7.00 12.95 9.38
N LYS A 65 6.76 14.26 9.51
CA LYS A 65 7.59 15.33 9.01
C LYS A 65 9.01 14.94 9.42
N LEU A 66 9.74 14.29 8.52
CA LEU A 66 11.18 14.16 8.61
C LEU A 66 11.69 15.60 8.58
N LYS A 67 11.86 16.19 9.77
CA LYS A 67 12.57 17.44 9.93
C LYS A 67 14.03 17.10 9.68
N PHE A 68 14.50 17.38 8.46
CA PHE A 68 15.91 17.67 8.23
C PHE A 68 16.20 19.07 8.77
#